data_AF-A0A9P9A9H5-F1
#
_entry.id   AF-A0A9P9A9H5-F1
#
_cell.length_a   1.000
_cell.length_b   1.000
_cell.length_c   1.000
_cell.angle_alpha   90.00
_cell.angle_beta   90.00
_cell.angle_gamma   90.00
#
_symmetry.space_group_name_H-M   'P 1'
#
loop_
_entity.id
_entity.type
_entity.pdbx_description
1 polymer ?
#
loop_
_entity_poly.entity_id
_entity_poly.type
_entity_poly.pdbx_seq_one_letter_code
_entity_poly.pdbx_strand_id
1 'polypeptide(L)'
;MTSVQYSLSIKSGNPELSGTQAALSADQDIILLPASNQQPLRVQLSGSESTLSVQSGANAAGFLSVRGPSGRGPYRLQASQEVSPRGIGSLIYHDSWVTTPAESLEEIKLSIGDDNINDGYWVAWQDPEDKAAGWSLYWVTPRPYNQGDLEGGVQVDLVLFREG
;
A
#
# COMPACT_ATOMS: atom_id res chain seq x y z
N MET A 1 -5.87 12.39 -22.28
CA MET A 1 -4.84 12.19 -21.23
C MET A 1 -4.55 10.71 -21.18
N THR A 2 -3.28 10.30 -21.31
CA THR A 2 -2.88 8.88 -21.29
C THR A 2 -2.80 8.42 -19.85
N SER A 3 -3.57 7.39 -19.50
CA SER A 3 -3.43 6.70 -18.23
C SER A 3 -2.33 5.65 -18.37
N VAL A 4 -1.46 5.53 -17.36
CA VAL A 4 -0.32 4.60 -17.38
C VAL A 4 -0.55 3.52 -16.33
N GLN A 5 -0.30 2.28 -16.70
CA GLN A 5 -0.45 1.12 -15.84
C GLN A 5 0.88 0.72 -15.21
N TYR A 6 0.82 0.32 -13.95
CA TYR A 6 1.94 -0.11 -13.15
C TYR A 6 1.60 -1.40 -12.42
N SER A 7 2.59 -2.24 -12.14
CA SER A 7 2.47 -3.32 -11.16
C SER A 7 2.91 -2.83 -9.79
N LEU A 8 2.11 -3.10 -8.76
CA LEU A 8 2.46 -2.85 -7.36
C LEU A 8 3.40 -3.94 -6.86
N SER A 9 4.48 -3.55 -6.19
CA SER A 9 5.46 -4.47 -5.63
C SER A 9 6.06 -3.89 -4.35
N ILE A 10 6.75 -4.73 -3.60
CA ILE A 10 7.50 -4.31 -2.42
C ILE A 10 9.00 -4.56 -2.59
N LYS A 11 9.81 -3.68 -2.00
CA LYS A 11 11.24 -3.93 -1.80
C LYS A 11 11.49 -4.10 -0.30
N SER A 12 12.18 -5.18 0.04
CA SER A 12 12.60 -5.47 1.40
C SER A 12 13.97 -6.14 1.39
N GLY A 13 14.77 -5.89 2.43
CA GLY A 13 15.96 -6.69 2.72
C GLY A 13 15.64 -8.03 3.39
N ASN A 14 14.37 -8.28 3.75
CA ASN A 14 13.95 -9.52 4.39
C ASN A 14 13.71 -10.63 3.35
N PRO A 15 14.37 -11.80 3.48
CA PRO A 15 14.25 -12.89 2.52
C PRO A 15 12.84 -13.53 2.47
N GLU A 16 12.05 -13.47 3.54
CA GLU A 16 10.69 -14.04 3.57
C GLU A 16 9.72 -13.25 2.70
N LEU A 17 10.01 -11.96 2.49
CA LEU A 17 9.24 -11.07 1.63
C LEU A 17 9.75 -11.10 0.17
N SER A 18 10.90 -11.72 -0.06
CA SER A 18 11.47 -11.87 -1.40
C SER A 18 10.59 -12.77 -2.26
N GLY A 19 10.22 -12.28 -3.45
CA GLY A 19 9.35 -13.03 -4.36
C GLY A 19 7.87 -13.08 -3.95
N THR A 20 7.45 -12.25 -2.99
CA THR A 20 6.02 -12.02 -2.74
C THR A 20 5.44 -11.04 -3.76
N GLN A 21 4.16 -11.18 -4.05
CA GLN A 21 3.42 -10.24 -4.90
C GLN A 21 2.25 -9.65 -4.13
N ALA A 22 1.93 -8.39 -4.43
CA ALA A 22 0.73 -7.75 -3.92
C ALA A 22 -0.49 -8.37 -4.59
N ALA A 23 -1.50 -8.68 -3.78
CA ALA A 23 -2.78 -9.21 -4.18
C ALA A 23 -3.90 -8.54 -3.38
N LEU A 24 -5.12 -8.62 -3.92
CA LEU A 24 -6.32 -8.14 -3.26
C LEU A 24 -7.00 -9.29 -2.51
N SER A 25 -7.23 -9.12 -1.21
CA SER A 25 -7.99 -10.08 -0.41
C SER A 25 -9.49 -9.99 -0.70
N ALA A 26 -10.28 -10.93 -0.18
CA ALA A 26 -11.74 -10.89 -0.25
C ALA A 26 -12.31 -9.61 0.40
N ASP A 27 -11.65 -9.12 1.45
CA ASP A 27 -12.02 -7.93 2.22
C ASP A 27 -11.48 -6.62 1.63
N GLN A 28 -10.95 -6.66 0.40
CA GLN A 28 -10.31 -5.54 -0.30
C GLN A 28 -8.99 -5.06 0.32
N ASP A 29 -8.40 -5.81 1.24
CA ASP A 29 -7.08 -5.49 1.77
C ASP A 29 -5.99 -5.81 0.74
N ILE A 30 -4.91 -5.02 0.74
CA ILE A 30 -3.71 -5.37 -0.02
C ILE A 30 -2.81 -6.23 0.86
N ILE A 31 -2.65 -7.48 0.43
CA ILE A 31 -1.84 -8.49 1.11
C ILE A 31 -0.68 -8.93 0.22
N LEU A 32 0.37 -9.46 0.83
CA LEU A 32 1.49 -10.08 0.14
C LEU A 32 1.42 -11.58 0.30
N LEU A 33 1.44 -12.27 -0.83
CA LEU A 33 1.41 -13.72 -0.92
C LEU A 33 2.60 -14.22 -1.74
N PRO A 34 3.06 -15.46 -1.52
CA PRO A 34 4.04 -16.09 -2.40
C PRO A 34 3.59 -16.02 -3.87
N ALA A 35 4.51 -15.75 -4.79
CA ALA A 35 4.23 -15.67 -6.23
C ALA A 35 3.87 -17.05 -6.84
N SER A 36 2.71 -17.60 -6.51
CA SER A 36 2.17 -18.82 -7.14
C SER A 36 1.02 -18.44 -8.08
N ASN A 37 1.28 -18.35 -9.38
CA ASN A 37 0.30 -18.09 -10.45
C ASN A 37 -0.63 -16.88 -10.30
N GLN A 38 -0.38 -15.98 -9.34
CA GLN A 38 -1.15 -14.77 -9.18
C GLN A 38 -0.71 -13.73 -10.20
N GLN A 39 -1.67 -13.00 -10.77
CA GLN A 39 -1.34 -11.81 -11.55
C GLN A 39 -0.96 -10.70 -10.58
N PRO A 40 0.09 -9.91 -10.88
CA PRO A 40 0.44 -8.75 -10.07
C PRO A 40 -0.75 -7.80 -9.92
N LEU A 41 -0.94 -7.26 -8.73
CA LEU A 41 -1.90 -6.19 -8.53
C LEU A 41 -1.50 -4.97 -9.37
N ARG A 42 -2.42 -4.53 -10.23
CA ARG A 42 -2.18 -3.41 -11.14
C ARG A 42 -2.73 -2.13 -10.56
N VAL A 43 -1.95 -1.07 -10.74
CA VAL A 43 -2.29 0.27 -10.31
C VAL A 43 -2.22 1.19 -11.51
N GLN A 44 -3.20 2.06 -11.64
CA GLN A 44 -3.33 2.98 -12.74
C GLN A 44 -3.18 4.41 -12.23
N LEU A 45 -2.22 5.14 -12.80
CA LEU A 45 -1.98 6.55 -12.52
C LEU A 45 -2.54 7.38 -13.68
N SER A 46 -3.49 8.26 -13.38
CA SER A 46 -4.00 9.25 -14.33
C SER A 46 -3.20 10.55 -14.17
N GLY A 47 -2.69 11.10 -15.28
CA GLY A 47 -1.70 12.19 -15.27
C GLY A 47 -2.12 13.54 -14.66
N SER A 48 -3.28 13.65 -14.03
CA SER A 48 -3.76 14.84 -13.31
C SER A 48 -4.26 14.56 -11.90
N GLU A 49 -4.28 13.29 -11.46
CA GLU A 49 -4.85 12.90 -10.17
C GLU A 49 -3.79 12.19 -9.34
N SER A 50 -3.65 12.61 -8.08
CA SER A 50 -2.85 11.94 -7.07
C SER A 50 -3.56 10.70 -6.48
N THR A 51 -4.71 10.34 -7.07
CA THR A 51 -5.47 9.12 -6.81
C THR A 51 -4.93 7.97 -7.68
N LEU A 52 -4.76 6.80 -7.07
CA LEU A 52 -4.31 5.59 -7.74
C LEU A 52 -5.47 4.60 -7.83
N SER A 53 -5.89 4.20 -9.04
CA SER A 53 -6.92 3.17 -9.20
C SER A 53 -6.29 1.78 -9.17
N VAL A 54 -6.92 0.85 -8.45
CA VAL A 54 -6.50 -0.55 -8.35
C VAL A 54 -7.32 -1.39 -9.31
N GLN A 55 -6.65 -2.26 -10.07
CA GLN A 55 -7.30 -3.21 -10.97
C GLN A 55 -7.15 -4.63 -10.44
N SER A 56 -8.25 -5.38 -10.48
CA SER A 56 -8.27 -6.83 -10.22
C SER A 56 -8.92 -7.52 -11.42
N GLY A 57 -8.10 -8.26 -12.18
CA GLY A 57 -8.54 -8.82 -13.46
C GLY A 57 -8.83 -7.72 -14.50
N ALA A 58 -10.02 -7.77 -15.12
CA ALA A 58 -10.42 -6.86 -16.19
C ALA A 58 -11.15 -5.59 -15.72
N ASN A 59 -11.43 -5.45 -14.42
CA ASN A 59 -12.24 -4.36 -13.86
C ASN A 59 -11.47 -3.57 -12.80
N ALA A 60 -11.84 -2.29 -12.64
CA ALA A 60 -11.38 -1.49 -11.51
C ALA A 60 -11.97 -2.06 -10.21
N ALA A 61 -11.09 -2.41 -9.27
CA ALA A 61 -11.45 -2.88 -7.95
C ALA A 61 -11.70 -1.72 -6.97
N GLY A 62 -11.25 -0.51 -7.32
CA GLY A 62 -11.43 0.70 -6.54
C GLY A 62 -10.20 1.60 -6.65
N PHE A 63 -9.91 2.31 -5.56
CA PHE A 63 -8.80 3.23 -5.40
C PHE A 63 -7.92 2.78 -4.23
N LEU A 64 -6.61 2.87 -4.42
CA LEU A 64 -5.64 2.55 -3.39
C LEU A 64 -5.79 3.56 -2.26
N SER A 65 -6.04 3.05 -1.05
CA SER A 65 -6.35 3.82 0.16
C SER A 65 -5.69 3.18 1.38
N VAL A 66 -5.50 3.93 2.46
CA VAL A 66 -5.19 3.35 3.77
C VAL A 66 -6.32 3.54 4.75
N ARG A 67 -6.61 2.55 5.59
CA ARG A 67 -7.61 2.62 6.66
C ARG A 67 -6.96 2.40 8.01
N GLY A 68 -7.26 3.26 8.97
CA GLY A 68 -6.73 3.10 10.32
C GLY A 68 -7.45 3.98 11.33
N PRO A 69 -7.16 3.80 12.63
CA PRO A 69 -7.80 4.51 13.73
C PRO A 69 -7.61 6.04 13.64
N SER A 70 -8.58 6.81 14.14
CA SER A 70 -8.38 8.25 14.33
C SER A 70 -7.32 8.50 15.39
N GLY A 71 -6.20 9.07 14.98
CA GLY A 71 -5.16 9.58 15.87
C GLY A 71 -4.01 8.61 16.12
N ARG A 72 -4.26 7.49 16.83
CA ARG A 72 -3.22 6.55 17.26
C ARG A 72 -3.37 5.19 16.58
N GLY A 73 -2.31 4.71 15.94
CA GLY A 73 -2.19 3.36 15.39
C GLY A 73 -1.77 3.33 13.92
N PRO A 74 -1.50 2.13 13.40
CA PRO A 74 -1.09 1.92 12.01
C PRO A 74 -2.29 2.00 11.04
N TYR A 75 -2.02 2.37 9.79
CA TYR A 75 -3.04 2.45 8.73
C TYR A 75 -2.83 1.35 7.69
N ARG A 76 -3.77 0.41 7.57
CA ARG A 76 -3.70 -0.73 6.65
C ARG A 76 -3.96 -0.28 5.21
N LEU A 77 -3.17 -0.77 4.25
CA LEU A 77 -3.38 -0.55 2.81
C LEU A 77 -4.52 -1.42 2.27
N GLN A 78 -5.43 -0.82 1.52
CA GLN A 78 -6.62 -1.47 0.95
C GLN A 78 -7.02 -0.85 -0.41
N ALA A 79 -7.92 -1.50 -1.12
CA ALA A 79 -8.71 -0.89 -2.19
C ALA A 79 -10.06 -0.40 -1.63
N SER A 80 -10.47 0.80 -2.03
CA SER A 80 -11.73 1.42 -1.61
C SER A 80 -12.51 1.91 -2.81
N GLN A 81 -13.84 1.78 -2.80
CA GLN A 81 -14.70 2.39 -3.82
C GLN A 81 -14.84 3.91 -3.63
N GLU A 82 -14.48 4.41 -2.46
CA GLU A 82 -14.52 5.82 -2.10
C GLU A 82 -13.10 6.38 -1.95
N VAL A 83 -12.92 7.63 -2.37
CA VAL A 83 -11.70 8.41 -2.16
C VAL A 83 -12.07 9.61 -1.30
N SER A 84 -11.35 9.79 -0.19
CA SER A 84 -11.41 11.01 0.61
C SER A 84 -10.00 11.42 0.99
N PRO A 85 -9.63 12.70 0.97
CA PRO A 85 -8.35 13.17 1.52
C PRO A 85 -8.25 13.00 3.04
N ARG A 86 -9.39 12.97 3.74
CA ARG A 86 -9.46 12.95 5.22
C ARG A 86 -10.68 12.17 5.66
N GLY A 87 -10.53 11.26 6.61
CA GLY A 87 -11.68 10.68 7.31
C GLY A 87 -11.70 11.09 8.77
N ILE A 88 -12.91 11.15 9.34
CA ILE A 88 -13.15 11.40 10.76
C ILE A 88 -13.38 10.02 11.40
N GLY A 89 -12.61 9.67 12.44
CA GLY A 89 -12.70 8.34 13.08
C GLY A 89 -11.72 7.31 12.51
N SER A 90 -12.05 6.02 12.61
CA SER A 90 -11.24 4.86 12.16
C SER A 90 -11.11 4.70 10.64
N LEU A 91 -11.17 5.82 9.92
CA LEU A 91 -11.19 5.91 8.48
C LEU A 91 -10.19 6.98 8.11
N ILE A 92 -9.06 6.57 7.54
CA ILE A 92 -8.34 7.43 6.60
C ILE A 92 -8.71 6.88 5.21
N TYR A 93 -8.66 7.75 4.22
CA TYR A 93 -8.60 7.42 2.80
C TYR A 93 -7.56 8.41 2.26
N HIS A 94 -6.94 8.18 1.11
CA HIS A 94 -6.12 9.24 0.55
C HIS A 94 -6.22 9.32 -0.97
N ASP A 95 -6.14 10.55 -1.41
CA ASP A 95 -6.17 11.05 -2.77
C ASP A 95 -4.84 11.71 -3.15
N SER A 96 -3.84 11.68 -2.26
CA SER A 96 -2.60 12.44 -2.33
C SER A 96 -1.40 11.51 -2.17
N TRP A 97 -1.15 10.67 -3.17
CA TRP A 97 0.06 9.87 -3.24
C TRP A 97 1.27 10.71 -3.69
N VAL A 98 2.39 10.60 -2.98
CA VAL A 98 3.66 11.20 -3.40
C VAL A 98 4.49 10.15 -4.12
N THR A 99 5.00 10.53 -5.28
CA THR A 99 5.94 9.75 -6.07
C THR A 99 7.32 10.35 -5.87
N THR A 100 8.26 9.56 -5.34
CA THR A 100 9.68 9.97 -5.32
C THR A 100 10.43 9.19 -6.41
N PRO A 101 11.38 9.83 -7.12
CA PRO A 101 12.25 9.11 -8.03
C PRO A 101 12.95 7.99 -7.26
N ALA A 102 12.71 6.74 -7.66
CA ALA A 102 13.44 5.62 -7.13
C ALA A 102 14.86 5.57 -7.73
N GLU A 103 15.64 4.57 -7.33
CA GLU A 103 17.01 4.37 -7.84
C GLU A 103 17.07 4.11 -9.36
N SER A 104 15.93 3.79 -9.99
CA SER A 104 15.78 3.67 -11.44
C SER A 104 14.64 4.55 -11.96
N LEU A 105 14.74 4.98 -13.24
CA LEU A 105 13.75 5.84 -13.91
C LEU A 105 12.40 5.12 -14.17
N GLU A 106 12.31 3.82 -13.90
CA GLU A 106 11.13 2.99 -14.16
C GLU A 106 10.35 2.64 -12.88
N GLU A 107 10.86 3.09 -11.74
CA GLU A 107 10.33 2.79 -10.42
C GLU A 107 9.83 4.07 -9.74
N ILE A 108 8.65 3.95 -9.15
CA ILE A 108 8.04 5.02 -8.37
C ILE A 108 7.84 4.51 -6.95
N LYS A 109 8.50 5.12 -5.96
CA LYS A 109 8.21 4.85 -4.55
C LYS A 109 6.93 5.58 -4.14
N LEU A 110 6.03 4.85 -3.48
CA LEU A 110 4.76 5.36 -2.99
C LEU A 110 4.86 5.75 -1.52
N SER A 111 4.47 6.99 -1.23
CA SER A 111 4.28 7.51 0.13
C SER A 111 2.97 8.29 0.23
N ILE A 112 2.49 8.49 1.46
CA ILE A 112 1.29 9.30 1.71
C ILE A 112 1.67 10.78 1.76
N GLY A 113 0.96 11.62 1.02
CA GLY A 113 1.20 13.05 0.87
C GLY A 113 0.43 13.97 1.83
N ASP A 114 -0.23 13.43 2.85
CA ASP A 114 -0.91 14.23 3.88
C ASP A 114 0.08 14.71 4.95
N ASP A 115 0.17 16.03 5.16
CA ASP A 115 1.11 16.66 6.10
C ASP A 115 1.04 16.16 7.55
N ASN A 116 -0.07 15.54 7.97
CA ASN A 116 -0.21 15.01 9.33
C ASN A 116 0.45 13.64 9.51
N ILE A 117 0.61 12.88 8.42
CA ILE A 117 1.09 11.49 8.45
C ILE A 117 2.19 11.19 7.41
N ASN A 118 2.66 12.18 6.65
CA ASN A 118 3.66 12.02 5.59
C ASN A 118 5.05 11.61 6.08
N ASP A 119 5.32 11.68 7.38
CA ASP A 119 6.58 11.25 8.02
C ASP A 119 6.62 9.74 8.33
N GLY A 120 5.60 8.99 7.91
CA GLY A 120 5.52 7.54 8.11
C GLY A 120 6.34 6.70 7.13
N TYR A 121 6.22 5.39 7.31
CA TYR A 121 6.89 4.38 6.51
C TYR A 121 6.00 3.13 6.36
N TRP A 122 6.22 2.37 5.30
CA TRP A 122 5.52 1.10 5.09
C TRP A 122 6.12 -0.02 5.95
N VAL A 123 5.23 -0.81 6.55
CA VAL A 123 5.54 -2.01 7.31
C VAL A 123 4.72 -3.15 6.74
N ALA A 124 5.39 -4.22 6.33
CA ALA A 124 4.77 -5.51 6.12
C ALA A 124 4.69 -6.23 7.47
N TRP A 125 3.49 -6.62 7.87
CA TRP A 125 3.26 -7.31 9.13
C TRP A 125 2.36 -8.52 8.93
N GLN A 126 2.76 -9.65 9.48
CA GLN A 126 1.98 -10.88 9.51
C GLN A 126 1.44 -11.08 10.91
N ASP A 127 0.16 -11.41 11.02
CA ASP A 127 -0.46 -11.70 12.30
C ASP A 127 0.18 -12.96 12.92
N PRO A 128 0.75 -12.89 14.14
CA PRO A 128 1.34 -14.05 14.79
C PRO A 128 0.29 -15.13 15.11
N GLU A 129 -0.99 -14.77 15.26
CA GLU A 129 -2.10 -15.68 15.53
C GLU A 129 -2.72 -16.24 14.24
N ASP A 130 -2.59 -15.54 13.11
CA ASP A 130 -3.10 -15.96 11.80
C ASP A 130 -2.06 -15.77 10.67
N LYS A 131 -1.05 -16.64 10.66
CA LYS A 131 -0.04 -16.63 9.60
C LYS A 131 -0.59 -17.00 8.23
N ALA A 132 -1.73 -17.70 8.15
CA ALA A 132 -2.30 -18.15 6.89
C ALA A 132 -2.89 -16.98 6.08
N ALA A 133 -3.27 -15.89 6.73
CA ALA A 133 -3.71 -14.66 6.09
C ALA A 133 -2.61 -13.94 5.26
N GLY A 134 -1.34 -14.33 5.43
CA GLY A 134 -0.21 -13.70 4.75
C GLY A 134 0.22 -12.38 5.39
N TRP A 135 1.00 -11.58 4.66
CA TRP A 135 1.48 -10.30 5.16
C TRP A 135 0.53 -9.19 4.75
N SER A 136 0.11 -8.37 5.70
CA SER A 136 -0.63 -7.14 5.45
C SER A 136 0.33 -5.95 5.39
N LEU A 137 -0.01 -4.96 4.56
CA LEU A 137 0.77 -3.72 4.46
C LEU A 137 0.15 -2.62 5.31
N TYR A 138 0.99 -1.91 6.07
CA TYR A 138 0.58 -0.81 6.93
C TYR A 138 1.48 0.40 6.76
N TRP A 139 0.90 1.59 6.83
CA TRP A 139 1.62 2.84 7.05
C TRP A 139 1.71 3.14 8.54
N VAL A 140 2.91 3.36 9.05
CA VAL A 140 3.16 3.65 10.46
C VAL A 140 3.83 5.01 10.57
N THR A 141 3.24 5.92 11.36
CA THR A 141 3.89 7.20 11.67
C THR A 141 4.85 7.03 12.86
N PRO A 142 6.06 7.62 12.84
CA PRO A 142 7.10 7.43 13.85
C PRO A 142 6.82 8.25 15.13
N ARG A 143 5.63 8.08 15.71
CA ARG A 143 5.20 8.80 16.90
C ARG A 143 5.46 7.96 18.16
N PRO A 144 5.78 8.59 19.32
CA PRO A 144 6.04 7.86 20.56
C PRO A 144 4.92 6.89 20.95
N TYR A 145 3.66 7.25 20.67
CA TYR A 145 2.51 6.40 21.00
C TYR A 145 2.29 5.23 20.04
N ASN A 146 2.96 5.20 18.88
CA ASN A 146 2.97 4.04 17.98
C ASN A 146 4.17 3.11 18.26
N GLN A 147 4.98 3.41 19.29
CA GLN A 147 6.08 2.52 19.68
C GLN A 147 5.50 1.18 20.14
N GLY A 148 5.92 0.11 19.47
CA GLY A 148 5.43 -1.25 19.72
C GLY A 148 4.22 -1.66 18.89
N ASP A 149 3.65 -0.76 18.07
CA ASP A 149 2.67 -1.18 17.08
C ASP A 149 3.33 -2.12 16.06
N LEU A 150 2.62 -3.17 15.66
CA LEU A 150 3.08 -4.17 14.69
C LEU A 150 4.44 -4.81 15.08
N GLU A 151 4.57 -5.25 16.32
CA GLU A 151 5.77 -5.98 16.80
C GLU A 151 6.11 -7.15 15.84
N GLY A 152 7.40 -7.26 15.49
CA GLY A 152 7.88 -8.22 14.48
C GLY A 152 7.66 -7.77 13.02
N GLY A 153 7.07 -6.60 12.78
CA GLY A 153 6.89 -6.02 11.46
C GLY A 153 8.20 -5.70 10.76
N VAL A 154 8.18 -5.79 9.43
CA VAL A 154 9.33 -5.55 8.57
C VAL A 154 9.10 -4.26 7.78
N GLN A 155 9.98 -3.28 7.92
CA GLN A 155 9.93 -2.09 7.09
C GLN A 155 10.22 -2.44 5.62
N VAL A 156 9.41 -1.89 4.72
CA VAL A 156 9.49 -2.13 3.27
C VAL A 156 9.34 -0.81 2.50
N ASP A 157 9.75 -0.81 1.24
CA ASP A 157 9.35 0.21 0.28
C ASP A 157 8.20 -0.33 -0.57
N LEU A 158 7.15 0.47 -0.75
CA LEU A 158 6.08 0.19 -1.70
C LEU A 158 6.43 0.86 -3.03
N VAL A 159 6.54 0.07 -4.10
CA VAL A 159 7.02 0.54 -5.40
C VAL A 159 6.05 0.19 -6.53
N LEU A 160 5.91 1.12 -7.47
CA LEU A 160 5.23 0.89 -8.74
C LEU A 160 6.27 0.72 -9.83
N PHE A 161 6.13 -0.37 -10.60
CA PHE A 161 6.91 -0.61 -11.81
C PHE A 161 6.04 -0.40 -13.03
N ARG A 162 6.52 0.40 -13.98
CA ARG A 162 5.74 0.70 -15.19
C ARG A 162 5.55 -0.56 -16.03
N GLU A 163 4.31 -0.83 -16.42
CA GLU A 163 4.02 -1.85 -17.44
C GLU A 163 4.13 -1.21 -18.84
N GLY A 164 4.78 -1.93 -19.78
CA GLY A 164 5.08 -1.48 -21.14
C GLY A 164 3.89 -1.44 -22.09
#